data_AF-A0A2N5PHL1-F1
#
_entry.id   AF-A0A2N5PHL1-F1
#
_cell.length_a   1.000
_cell.length_b   1.000
_cell.length_c   1.000
_cell.angle_alpha   90.00
_cell.angle_beta   90.00
_cell.angle_gamma   90.00
#
_symmetry.space_group_name_H-M   'P 1'
#
loop_
_entity.id
_entity.type
_entity.pdbx_description
1 polymer ?
#
loop_
_entity_poly.entity_id
_entity_poly.type
_entity_poly.pdbx_seq_one_letter_code
_entity_poly.pdbx_strand_id
1 'polypeptide(L)'
;MENFTALGANEITKNITFQGEMHKKFFLLYLPECRNEDVYHQALIYCLGISRDTREHVEEIYDFETGCVKTECMSAGWQTSGSLKIIRMAFNLYCNGTPTVYEKEGVEGKLKECEHYTVEDLFCCEYAPYFWQAIQLRYPEYCGM
;
A
#
# COMPACT_ATOMS: atom_id res chain seq x y z
N MET A 1 3.55 5.22 22.38
CA MET A 1 2.30 4.58 21.95
C MET A 1 1.14 5.31 22.61
N GLU A 2 0.59 6.32 21.93
CA GLU A 2 -0.71 6.86 22.32
C GLU A 2 -1.76 5.81 21.99
N ASN A 3 -2.50 5.35 23.01
CA ASN A 3 -3.57 4.40 22.81
C ASN A 3 -4.70 5.09 22.04
N PHE A 4 -4.89 4.75 20.76
CA PHE A 4 -6.06 5.19 20.00
C PHE A 4 -7.32 4.70 20.73
N THR A 5 -8.02 5.63 21.37
CA THR A 5 -9.32 5.33 21.96
C THR A 5 -10.28 4.90 20.85
N ALA A 6 -11.19 3.97 21.16
CA ALA A 6 -12.13 3.41 20.18
C ALA A 6 -12.96 4.49 19.45
N LEU A 7 -13.15 5.67 20.07
CA LEU A 7 -13.83 6.82 19.47
C LEU A 7 -12.97 7.51 18.39
N GLY A 8 -11.68 7.78 18.67
CA GLY A 8 -10.78 8.41 17.71
C GLY A 8 -10.50 7.54 16.48
N ALA A 9 -10.35 6.23 16.69
CA ALA A 9 -10.21 5.27 15.59
C ALA A 9 -11.46 5.22 14.68
N ASN A 10 -12.64 5.48 15.24
CA ASN A 10 -13.90 5.44 14.50
C ASN A 10 -14.11 6.69 13.63
N GLU A 11 -13.57 7.85 14.04
CA GLU A 11 -13.61 9.06 13.21
C GLU A 11 -12.64 8.98 12.03
N ILE A 12 -11.40 8.52 12.26
CA ILE A 12 -10.40 8.35 11.19
C ILE A 12 -10.89 7.38 10.10
N THR A 13 -11.68 6.36 10.49
CA THR A 13 -12.13 5.31 9.57
C THR A 13 -13.55 5.49 9.04
N LYS A 14 -14.22 6.60 9.38
CA LYS A 14 -15.68 6.78 9.20
C LYS A 14 -16.17 6.65 7.76
N ASN A 15 -15.32 6.95 6.77
CA ASN A 15 -15.65 6.89 5.34
C ASN A 15 -14.69 5.99 4.55
N ILE A 16 -13.91 5.16 5.22
CA ILE A 16 -12.93 4.27 4.57
C ILE A 16 -13.55 2.88 4.43
N THR A 17 -13.66 2.42 3.18
CA THR A 17 -14.06 1.04 2.90
C THR A 17 -12.87 0.12 3.11
N PHE A 18 -12.97 -0.88 4.00
CA PHE A 18 -11.92 -1.89 4.18
C PHE A 18 -12.34 -3.24 3.60
N GLN A 19 -11.37 -4.04 3.18
CA GLN A 19 -11.61 -5.40 2.69
C GLN A 19 -12.20 -6.32 3.78
N GLY A 20 -11.84 -6.06 5.03
CA GLY A 20 -12.39 -6.74 6.19
C GLY A 20 -11.75 -6.27 7.48
N GLU A 21 -12.13 -6.88 8.59
CA GLU A 21 -11.69 -6.48 9.93
C GLU A 21 -10.17 -6.51 10.10
N MET A 22 -9.49 -7.47 9.49
CA MET A 22 -8.01 -7.56 9.57
C MET A 22 -7.33 -6.43 8.82
N HIS A 23 -7.91 -5.96 7.72
CA HIS A 23 -7.42 -4.80 6.99
C HIS A 23 -7.58 -3.52 7.84
N LYS A 24 -8.77 -3.30 8.42
CA LYS A 24 -9.00 -2.16 9.34
C LYS A 24 -8.06 -2.17 10.55
N LYS A 25 -7.91 -3.33 11.20
CA LYS A 25 -7.01 -3.49 12.37
C LYS A 25 -5.56 -3.21 12.01
N PHE A 26 -5.10 -3.72 10.88
CA PHE A 26 -3.75 -3.45 10.41
C PHE A 26 -3.52 -1.96 10.17
N PHE A 27 -4.47 -1.29 9.50
CA PHE A 27 -4.38 0.14 9.22
C PHE A 27 -4.24 0.98 10.49
N LEU A 28 -5.10 0.74 11.47
CA LEU A 28 -5.06 1.44 12.76
C LEU A 28 -3.82 1.12 13.60
N LEU A 29 -3.23 -0.06 13.41
CA LEU A 29 -2.05 -0.48 14.16
C LEU A 29 -0.75 0.09 13.58
N TYR A 30 -0.61 0.13 12.25
CA TYR A 30 0.66 0.46 11.60
C TYR A 30 0.75 1.91 11.09
N LEU A 31 -0.36 2.60 10.87
CA LEU A 31 -0.31 4.02 10.49
C LEU A 31 0.41 4.88 11.54
N PRO A 32 0.18 4.70 12.86
CA PRO A 32 0.87 5.49 13.89
C PRO A 32 2.36 5.17 14.05
N GLU A 33 2.80 4.00 13.56
CA GLU A 33 4.21 3.60 13.55
C GLU A 33 4.97 4.26 12.39
N CYS A 34 4.26 4.91 11.44
CA CYS A 34 4.89 5.72 10.41
C CYS A 34 5.43 7.03 10.99
N ARG A 35 6.46 7.56 10.34
CA ARG A 35 7.08 8.85 10.74
C ARG A 35 6.12 10.02 10.67
N ASN A 36 5.12 9.96 9.78
CA ASN A 36 4.06 10.94 9.61
C ASN A 36 2.74 10.22 9.31
N GLU A 37 1.61 10.80 9.71
CA GLU A 37 0.26 10.32 9.38
C GLU A 37 -0.35 11.08 8.18
N ASP A 38 0.47 11.35 7.16
CA ASP A 38 0.05 12.06 5.95
C ASP A 38 -0.65 11.15 4.91
N VAL A 39 -1.19 11.75 3.85
CA VAL A 39 -1.91 11.04 2.78
C VAL A 39 -1.06 9.98 2.05
N TYR A 40 0.26 10.08 2.08
CA TYR A 40 1.16 9.10 1.47
C TYR A 40 1.23 7.85 2.34
N HIS A 41 1.47 8.02 3.64
CA HIS A 41 1.52 6.92 4.60
C HIS A 41 0.16 6.26 4.78
N GLN A 42 -0.93 7.03 4.76
CA GLN A 42 -2.29 6.49 4.75
C GLN A 42 -2.51 5.57 3.55
N ALA A 43 -2.17 6.01 2.33
CA ALA A 43 -2.31 5.18 1.13
C ALA A 43 -1.41 3.93 1.18
N LEU A 44 -0.16 4.07 1.63
CA LEU A 44 0.79 2.98 1.79
C LEU A 44 0.25 1.90 2.74
N ILE A 45 -0.04 2.28 3.99
CA ILE A 45 -0.46 1.33 5.03
C ILE A 45 -1.83 0.73 4.70
N TYR A 46 -2.73 1.50 4.11
CA TYR A 46 -3.98 0.98 3.61
C TYR A 46 -3.74 -0.13 2.57
N CYS A 47 -2.93 0.13 1.53
CA CYS A 47 -2.63 -0.90 0.53
C CYS A 47 -2.02 -2.16 1.16
N LEU A 48 -0.98 -2.02 2.00
CA LEU A 48 -0.31 -3.16 2.65
C LEU A 48 -1.24 -3.93 3.59
N GLY A 49 -2.29 -3.29 4.08
CA GLY A 49 -3.31 -3.92 4.91
C GLY A 49 -4.30 -4.81 4.17
N ILE A 50 -4.35 -4.81 2.83
CA ILE A 50 -5.37 -5.51 2.05
C ILE A 50 -5.28 -7.03 2.22
N SER A 51 -4.14 -7.64 1.89
CA SER A 51 -3.97 -9.11 1.89
C SER A 51 -3.26 -9.61 3.14
N ARG A 52 -3.36 -10.92 3.40
CA ARG A 52 -2.62 -11.55 4.50
C ARG A 52 -1.12 -11.50 4.26
N ASP A 53 -0.68 -11.82 3.05
CA ASP A 53 0.74 -11.90 2.68
C ASP A 53 1.45 -10.56 2.97
N THR A 54 0.88 -9.43 2.54
CA THR A 54 1.51 -8.11 2.76
C THR A 54 1.48 -7.68 4.23
N ARG A 55 0.49 -8.13 5.00
CA ARG A 55 0.43 -7.86 6.46
C ARG A 55 1.48 -8.66 7.23
N GLU A 56 1.66 -9.94 6.90
CA GLU A 56 2.62 -10.82 7.57
C GLU A 56 4.08 -10.44 7.25
N HIS A 57 4.31 -9.84 6.08
CA HIS A 57 5.64 -9.47 5.60
C HIS A 57 5.86 -7.94 5.54
N VAL A 58 5.09 -7.14 6.29
CA VAL A 58 5.17 -5.66 6.20
C VAL A 58 6.59 -5.11 6.44
N GLU A 59 7.33 -5.69 7.39
CA GLU A 59 8.71 -5.32 7.70
C GLU A 59 9.70 -5.67 6.59
N GLU A 60 9.35 -6.60 5.69
CA GLU A 60 10.13 -6.88 4.48
C GLU A 60 9.80 -5.91 3.35
N ILE A 61 8.66 -5.23 3.39
CA ILE A 61 8.16 -4.33 2.35
C ILE A 61 8.52 -2.88 2.64
N TYR A 62 8.42 -2.46 3.90
CA TYR A 62 8.60 -1.07 4.33
C TYR A 62 9.43 -1.01 5.61
N ASP A 63 10.32 -0.02 5.66
CA ASP A 63 11.11 0.30 6.83
C ASP A 63 10.46 1.44 7.61
N PHE A 64 9.84 1.13 8.75
CA PHE A 64 9.21 2.15 9.59
C PHE A 64 10.24 3.07 10.26
N GLU A 65 11.46 2.58 10.51
CA GLU A 65 12.54 3.39 11.07
C GLU A 65 13.05 4.39 10.03
N THR A 66 13.33 3.95 8.80
CA THR A 66 13.95 4.77 7.74
C THR A 66 12.97 5.47 6.80
N GLY A 67 11.70 5.08 6.80
CA GLY A 67 10.67 5.56 5.87
C GLY A 67 10.88 5.10 4.43
N CYS A 68 11.68 4.06 4.21
CA CYS A 68 12.04 3.59 2.88
C CYS A 68 11.26 2.34 2.50
N VAL A 69 10.85 2.27 1.24
CA VAL A 69 10.34 1.02 0.64
C VAL A 69 11.51 0.07 0.35
N LYS A 70 11.29 -1.23 0.54
CA LYS A 70 12.28 -2.29 0.34
C LYS A 70 11.96 -3.07 -0.93
N THR A 71 12.50 -2.63 -2.06
CA THR A 71 12.12 -3.17 -3.37
C THR A 71 12.45 -4.66 -3.53
N GLU A 72 13.41 -5.17 -2.76
CA GLU A 72 13.82 -6.57 -2.74
C GLU A 72 12.65 -7.52 -2.44
N CYS A 73 11.63 -7.05 -1.71
CA CYS A 73 10.42 -7.81 -1.42
C CYS A 73 9.73 -8.30 -2.70
N MET A 74 9.84 -7.59 -3.82
CA MET A 74 9.23 -7.94 -5.11
C MET A 74 9.74 -9.28 -5.67
N SER A 75 10.89 -9.74 -5.19
CA SER A 75 11.50 -11.02 -5.57
C SER A 75 11.42 -12.10 -4.49
N ALA A 76 10.75 -11.81 -3.36
CA ALA A 76 10.68 -12.70 -2.22
C ALA A 76 9.83 -13.94 -2.51
N GLY A 77 10.21 -15.08 -1.92
CA GLY A 77 9.58 -16.38 -2.19
C GLY A 77 8.13 -16.52 -1.71
N TRP A 78 7.65 -15.60 -0.87
CA TRP A 78 6.26 -15.57 -0.40
C TRP A 78 5.31 -14.82 -1.35
N GLN A 79 5.84 -14.17 -2.39
CA GLN A 79 5.03 -13.36 -3.30
C GLN A 79 3.99 -14.19 -4.06
N THR A 80 2.79 -13.63 -4.14
CA THR A 80 1.70 -14.07 -5.02
C THR A 80 1.43 -12.99 -6.07
N SER A 81 0.67 -13.33 -7.12
CA SER A 81 0.24 -12.32 -8.10
C SER A 81 -0.56 -11.19 -7.44
N GLY A 82 -1.35 -11.51 -6.41
CA GLY A 82 -2.12 -10.53 -5.63
C GLY A 82 -1.26 -9.61 -4.79
N SER A 83 -0.28 -10.14 -4.05
CA SER A 83 0.62 -9.32 -3.21
C SER A 83 1.49 -8.40 -4.06
N LEU A 84 1.96 -8.85 -5.23
CA LEU A 84 2.72 -8.00 -6.15
C LEU A 84 1.89 -6.80 -6.64
N LYS A 85 0.61 -7.00 -6.99
CA LYS A 85 -0.29 -5.90 -7.38
C LYS A 85 -0.49 -4.91 -6.23
N ILE A 86 -0.66 -5.41 -5.01
CA ILE A 86 -0.81 -4.58 -3.80
C ILE A 86 0.45 -3.74 -3.58
N ILE A 87 1.64 -4.34 -3.64
CA ILE A 87 2.90 -3.63 -3.38
C ILE A 87 3.15 -2.59 -4.46
N ARG A 88 2.92 -2.91 -5.74
CA ARG A 88 3.02 -1.94 -6.84
C ARG A 88 2.11 -0.74 -6.62
N MET A 89 0.86 -0.97 -6.22
CA MET A 89 -0.07 0.10 -5.90
C MET A 89 0.42 0.95 -4.71
N ALA A 90 0.86 0.29 -3.63
CA ALA A 90 1.36 0.94 -2.43
C ALA A 90 2.58 1.83 -2.73
N PHE A 91 3.57 1.28 -3.44
CA PHE A 91 4.78 1.98 -3.86
C PHE A 91 4.47 3.14 -4.80
N ASN A 92 3.50 2.96 -5.71
CA ASN A 92 3.14 4.03 -6.63
C ASN A 92 2.54 5.24 -5.94
N LEU A 93 1.58 5.02 -5.04
CA LEU A 93 0.93 6.08 -4.30
C LEU A 93 1.87 6.74 -3.29
N TYR A 94 2.77 5.98 -2.67
CA TYR A 94 3.72 6.47 -1.68
C TYR A 94 4.90 7.23 -2.29
N CYS A 95 5.54 6.67 -3.32
CA CYS A 95 6.77 7.24 -3.89
C CYS A 95 6.51 8.21 -5.05
N ASN A 96 5.26 8.38 -5.51
CA ASN A 96 4.93 9.08 -6.76
C ASN A 96 5.72 8.54 -7.97
N GLY A 97 5.93 7.22 -8.03
CA GLY A 97 6.78 6.59 -9.04
C GLY A 97 6.61 5.08 -9.08
N THR A 98 7.49 4.39 -9.78
CA THR A 98 7.47 2.92 -9.89
C THR A 98 8.81 2.36 -9.41
N PRO A 99 9.12 2.48 -8.10
CA PRO A 99 10.38 1.98 -7.58
C PRO A 99 10.48 0.48 -7.84
N THR A 100 11.64 0.03 -8.32
CA THR A 100 11.78 -1.33 -8.83
C THR A 100 13.18 -1.89 -8.66
N VAL A 101 13.27 -3.20 -8.44
CA VAL A 101 14.53 -3.96 -8.49
C VAL A 101 15.09 -4.09 -9.91
N TYR A 102 14.23 -3.91 -10.92
CA TYR A 102 14.56 -4.07 -12.34
C TYR A 102 15.40 -2.92 -12.90
N GLU A 103 15.76 -1.91 -12.10
CA GLU A 103 16.70 -0.87 -12.53
C GLU A 103 18.04 -1.43 -12.99
N LYS A 104 18.41 -2.61 -12.48
CA LYS A 104 19.62 -3.34 -12.87
C LYS A 104 19.52 -4.08 -14.21
N GLU A 105 18.31 -4.25 -14.75
CA GLU A 105 18.03 -4.98 -16.01
C GLU A 105 18.02 -4.08 -17.25
N GLY A 106 18.34 -2.79 -17.11
CA GLY A 106 18.38 -1.85 -18.21
C GLY A 106 16.99 -1.42 -18.70
N VAL A 107 16.92 -0.88 -19.92
CA VAL A 107 15.69 -0.26 -20.46
C VAL A 107 14.57 -1.28 -20.66
N GLU A 108 14.89 -2.50 -21.08
CA GLU A 108 13.88 -3.54 -21.34
C GLU A 108 13.19 -4.02 -20.06
N GLY A 109 13.95 -4.25 -18.98
CA GLY A 109 13.38 -4.63 -17.68
C GLY A 109 12.50 -3.52 -17.09
N LYS A 110 12.92 -2.26 -17.24
CA LYS A 110 12.09 -1.10 -16.86
C LYS A 110 10.78 -1.04 -17.63
N LEU A 111 10.82 -1.28 -18.95
CA LEU A 111 9.60 -1.28 -19.78
C LEU A 111 8.63 -2.40 -19.38
N LYS A 112 9.14 -3.63 -19.16
CA LYS A 112 8.32 -4.74 -18.67
C LYS A 112 7.69 -4.45 -17.31
N GLU A 113 8.46 -3.84 -16.40
CA GLU A 113 7.90 -3.47 -15.10
C GLU A 113 6.79 -2.40 -15.22
N CYS A 114 6.91 -1.45 -16.15
CA CYS A 114 5.86 -0.45 -16.38
C CYS A 114 4.53 -1.05 -16.84
N GLU A 115 4.53 -2.19 -17.55
CA GLU A 115 3.31 -2.88 -17.97
C GLU A 115 2.45 -3.31 -16.77
N HIS A 116 3.09 -3.59 -15.63
CA HIS A 116 2.43 -4.00 -14.39
C HIS A 116 1.77 -2.88 -13.59
N TYR A 117 1.91 -1.62 -14.01
CA TYR A 117 1.25 -0.46 -13.39
C TYR A 117 0.06 0.04 -14.21
N THR A 118 -0.27 -0.63 -15.31
CA THR A 118 -1.45 -0.29 -16.11
C THR A 118 -2.72 -0.53 -15.30
N VAL A 119 -3.78 0.22 -15.61
CA VAL A 119 -5.10 0.01 -15.00
C VAL A 119 -5.58 -1.41 -15.25
N GLU A 120 -5.34 -1.96 -16.45
CA GLU A 120 -5.69 -3.33 -16.77
C GLU A 120 -4.98 -4.33 -15.85
N ASP A 121 -3.66 -4.22 -15.66
CA ASP A 121 -2.96 -5.19 -14.81
C ASP A 121 -3.29 -4.98 -13.32
N LEU A 122 -3.28 -3.75 -12.81
CA LEU A 122 -3.55 -3.50 -11.39
C LEU A 122 -5.01 -3.79 -11.00
N PHE A 123 -5.99 -3.32 -11.78
CA PHE A 123 -7.41 -3.42 -11.42
C PHE A 123 -8.08 -4.72 -11.90
N CYS A 124 -7.42 -5.55 -12.72
CA CYS A 124 -7.92 -6.89 -13.03
C CYS A 124 -7.63 -7.87 -11.86
N CYS A 125 -8.27 -7.63 -10.72
CA CYS A 125 -8.28 -8.50 -9.54
C CYS A 125 -9.40 -8.10 -8.57
N GLU A 126 -9.63 -8.91 -7.54
CA GLU A 126 -10.62 -8.65 -6.48
C GLU A 126 -10.29 -7.42 -5.61
N TYR A 127 -9.06 -6.91 -5.68
CA TYR A 127 -8.62 -5.78 -4.87
C TYR A 127 -8.94 -4.41 -5.48
N ALA A 128 -9.47 -4.37 -6.71
CA ALA A 128 -9.80 -3.14 -7.42
C ALA A 128 -10.60 -2.10 -6.61
N PRO A 129 -11.67 -2.47 -5.86
CA PRO A 129 -12.39 -1.49 -5.03
C PRO A 129 -11.53 -0.86 -3.94
N TYR A 130 -10.59 -1.62 -3.38
CA TYR A 130 -9.69 -1.15 -2.32
C TYR A 130 -8.53 -0.34 -2.91
N PHE A 131 -8.06 -0.68 -4.11
CA PHE A 131 -7.13 0.18 -4.84
C PHE A 131 -7.74 1.56 -5.14
N TRP A 132 -9.02 1.61 -5.49
CA TRP A 132 -9.74 2.88 -5.60
C TRP A 132 -9.78 3.63 -4.26
N GLN A 133 -10.12 2.96 -3.15
CA GLN A 133 -10.11 3.58 -1.83
C GLN A 133 -8.72 4.14 -1.44
N ALA A 134 -7.64 3.45 -1.80
CA ALA A 134 -6.27 3.92 -1.56
C ALA A 134 -5.96 5.19 -2.35
N ILE A 135 -6.43 5.30 -3.61
CA ILE A 135 -6.32 6.52 -4.41
C ILE A 135 -7.08 7.67 -3.73
N GLN A 136 -8.30 7.42 -3.22
CA GLN A 136 -9.08 8.43 -2.53
C GLN A 136 -8.40 8.93 -1.26
N LEU A 137 -7.72 8.05 -0.51
CA LEU A 137 -6.91 8.43 0.65
C LEU A 137 -5.69 9.26 0.24
N ARG A 138 -5.07 8.93 -0.89
CA ARG A 138 -3.90 9.64 -1.40
C ARG A 138 -4.24 11.04 -1.93
N TYR A 139 -5.45 11.20 -2.48
CA TYR A 139 -5.92 12.37 -3.22
C TYR A 139 -7.30 12.86 -2.75
N PRO A 140 -7.49 13.12 -1.44
CA PRO A 140 -8.81 13.42 -0.88
C PRO A 140 -9.47 14.65 -1.51
N GLU A 141 -8.69 15.66 -1.89
CA GLU A 141 -9.15 16.89 -2.50
C GLU A 141 -9.82 16.71 -3.87
N TYR A 142 -9.51 15.61 -4.56
CA TYR A 142 -10.08 15.28 -5.87
C TYR A 142 -11.22 14.25 -5.79
N CYS A 143 -11.34 13.58 -4.64
CA CYS A 143 -12.26 12.46 -4.45
C CYS A 143 -13.45 12.78 -3.54
N GLY A 144 -13.48 13.97 -2.93
CA GLY A 144 -14.59 14.41 -2.07
C GLY A 144 -14.67 13.65 -0.74
N MET A 145 -13.51 13.27 -0.19
CA MET A 145 -13.36 12.58 1.10
C MET A 145 -13.32 13.56 2.28
#